data_AF-S3DVE5-F1
#
_entry.id   AF-S3DVE5-F1
#
_cell.length_a   1.000
_cell.length_b   1.000
_cell.length_c   1.000
_cell.angle_alpha   90.00
_cell.angle_beta   90.00
_cell.angle_gamma   90.00
#
_symmetry.space_group_name_H-M   'P 1'
#
loop_
_entity.id
_entity.type
_entity.pdbx_description
1 polymer ?
#
loop_
_entity_poly.entity_id
_entity_poly.type
_entity_poly.pdbx_seq_one_letter_code
_entity_poly.pdbx_strand_id
1 'polypeptide(L)'
;MFHQSFYILATLLPSISIAVPPPPCSVGPHAGKTISESIPFINNPTPPFPFDKDPKVHGWFTKTNPTTGVEGAITRSYQFSVDTGSTGVMISDTQLDDWLPSEAATATPGYEYLSSSKLLYSGYWVNRNMYFNKLAPATNVIKTQIKVLVVTSKCQCTTYIIGSSGATCPGGCTPQAYDQVRMMGIGFGRTIDGMEGGTPDKNPILNVVSIHGTAVNTATYHPGYIIDGNGITVGLTSTNYDAAGFGSKEVPLPPPATEPSGVIPRGHYPWDMMLGCVQVNSIPSPCLGISVLLDTGLEQSYIRVPVGTTWFGSWPKHFDGNRTVLNTNAHVDVAFGRPRLAETIYSVGDFLNEVTPIWTNVYSDPRPSFVNTGSHAFRKYEVAYDPICGKQAFR
;
A
#
# COMPACT_ATOMS: atom_id res chain seq x y z
N MET A 1 -52.57 30.98 -39.97
CA MET A 1 -51.87 29.71 -40.27
C MET A 1 -50.48 29.83 -39.66
N PHE A 2 -50.22 29.10 -38.58
CA PHE A 2 -48.97 29.17 -37.80
C PHE A 2 -47.90 28.26 -38.42
N HIS A 3 -46.68 28.80 -38.55
CA HIS A 3 -45.44 28.05 -38.79
C HIS A 3 -45.00 27.38 -37.48
N GLN A 4 -44.64 26.09 -37.50
CA GLN A 4 -43.89 25.43 -36.44
C GLN A 4 -42.56 24.93 -36.98
N SER A 5 -41.48 25.41 -36.36
CA SER A 5 -40.10 24.98 -36.56
C SER A 5 -39.82 23.69 -35.78
N PHE A 6 -39.21 22.70 -36.44
CA PHE A 6 -38.68 21.50 -35.79
C PHE A 6 -37.30 21.78 -35.20
N TYR A 7 -37.18 21.69 -33.87
CA TYR A 7 -35.89 21.61 -33.17
C TYR A 7 -35.43 20.15 -33.13
N ILE A 8 -34.24 19.87 -33.65
CA ILE A 8 -33.56 18.58 -33.49
C ILE A 8 -32.85 18.59 -32.14
N LEU A 9 -33.35 17.79 -31.18
CA LEU A 9 -32.61 17.46 -29.96
C LEU A 9 -31.50 16.46 -30.33
N ALA A 10 -30.25 16.92 -30.33
CA ALA A 10 -29.09 16.04 -30.33
C ALA A 10 -28.93 15.44 -28.92
N THR A 11 -29.34 14.19 -28.74
CA THR A 11 -29.02 13.40 -27.56
C THR A 11 -27.53 13.09 -27.54
N LEU A 12 -26.79 13.76 -26.65
CA LEU A 12 -25.42 13.37 -26.27
C LEU A 12 -25.47 11.99 -25.62
N LEU A 13 -25.10 10.95 -26.36
CA LEU A 13 -24.81 9.64 -25.79
C LEU A 13 -23.51 9.76 -24.97
N PRO A 14 -23.48 9.27 -23.72
CA PRO A 14 -22.24 9.22 -22.96
C PRO A 14 -21.26 8.27 -23.68
N SER A 15 -20.07 8.78 -23.95
CA SER A 15 -18.96 8.01 -24.49
C SER A 15 -18.62 6.88 -23.51
N ILE A 16 -19.05 5.65 -23.82
CA ILE A 16 -18.59 4.46 -23.10
C ILE A 16 -17.14 4.24 -23.54
N SER A 17 -16.20 4.70 -22.72
CA SER A 17 -14.79 4.32 -22.85
C SER A 17 -14.69 2.84 -22.50
N ILE A 18 -14.51 1.98 -23.50
CA ILE A 18 -14.26 0.55 -23.30
C ILE A 18 -12.88 0.44 -22.65
N ALA A 19 -12.84 -0.05 -21.41
CA ALA A 19 -11.60 -0.32 -20.70
C ALA A 19 -10.72 -1.26 -21.53
N VAL A 20 -9.48 -0.86 -21.81
CA VAL A 20 -8.47 -1.78 -22.32
C VAL A 20 -7.90 -2.46 -21.08
N PRO A 21 -8.19 -3.75 -20.83
CA PRO A 21 -7.60 -4.44 -19.70
C PRO A 21 -6.07 -4.38 -19.80
N PRO A 22 -5.34 -4.39 -18.67
CA PRO A 22 -3.89 -4.52 -18.71
C PRO A 22 -3.54 -5.76 -19.57
N PRO A 23 -2.47 -5.68 -20.38
CA PRO A 23 -2.12 -6.77 -21.28
C PRO A 23 -2.01 -8.08 -20.49
N PRO A 24 -2.60 -9.19 -20.97
CA PRO A 24 -2.58 -10.46 -20.26
C PRO A 24 -1.13 -10.85 -20.01
N CYS A 25 -0.82 -11.24 -18.76
CA CYS A 25 0.51 -11.70 -18.45
C CYS A 25 0.84 -12.98 -19.22
N SER A 26 1.97 -12.95 -19.92
CA SER A 26 2.54 -14.14 -20.55
C SER A 26 2.94 -15.14 -19.46
N VAL A 27 2.81 -16.43 -19.76
CA VAL A 27 3.35 -17.51 -18.94
C VAL A 27 4.86 -17.28 -18.74
N GLY A 28 5.34 -17.38 -17.50
CA GLY A 28 6.75 -17.15 -17.14
C GLY A 28 7.21 -15.70 -17.34
N PRO A 29 6.54 -14.69 -16.77
CA PRO A 29 6.93 -13.28 -16.95
C PRO A 29 8.33 -12.99 -16.37
N HIS A 30 8.80 -13.85 -15.46
CA HIS A 30 10.10 -13.74 -14.80
C HIS A 30 11.23 -14.50 -15.52
N ALA A 31 10.95 -15.16 -16.64
CA ALA A 31 11.97 -15.83 -17.44
C ALA A 31 13.03 -14.83 -17.95
N GLY A 32 14.30 -15.18 -17.78
CA GLY A 32 15.44 -14.32 -18.16
C GLY A 32 15.65 -13.10 -17.26
N LYS A 33 14.82 -12.90 -16.22
CA LYS A 33 15.05 -11.88 -15.19
C LYS A 33 16.06 -12.41 -14.19
N THR A 34 17.10 -11.64 -13.94
CA THR A 34 18.24 -12.05 -13.10
C THR A 34 18.62 -11.01 -12.06
N ILE A 35 18.07 -9.79 -12.15
CA ILE A 35 18.40 -8.71 -11.24
C ILE A 35 17.38 -8.67 -10.10
N SER A 36 17.87 -8.83 -8.88
CA SER A 36 17.12 -8.65 -7.63
C SER A 36 18.07 -8.25 -6.51
N GLU A 37 17.58 -7.59 -5.46
CA GLU A 37 18.37 -7.27 -4.27
C GLU A 37 17.49 -7.18 -3.02
N SER A 38 18.04 -7.52 -1.85
CA SER A 38 17.35 -7.49 -0.56
C SER A 38 17.58 -6.18 0.19
N ILE A 39 16.53 -5.65 0.80
CA ILE A 39 16.54 -4.53 1.74
C ILE A 39 16.22 -5.11 3.11
N PRO A 40 17.19 -5.22 4.03
CA PRO A 40 16.97 -5.83 5.34
C PRO A 40 16.17 -4.89 6.26
N PHE A 41 15.40 -5.47 7.17
CA PHE A 41 14.81 -4.71 8.26
C PHE A 41 15.84 -4.35 9.32
N ILE A 42 15.77 -3.12 9.81
CA ILE A 42 16.83 -2.53 10.65
C ILE A 42 16.49 -2.57 12.14
N ASN A 43 15.21 -2.73 12.47
CA ASN A 43 14.70 -2.76 13.84
C ASN A 43 14.55 -4.19 14.38
N ASN A 44 15.24 -5.15 13.76
CA ASN A 44 15.43 -6.51 14.25
C ASN A 44 16.88 -6.99 14.04
N PRO A 45 17.63 -7.28 15.11
CA PRO A 45 19.01 -7.71 15.00
C PRO A 45 19.18 -9.17 14.52
N THR A 46 18.10 -9.96 14.48
CA THR A 46 18.18 -11.39 14.11
C THR A 46 16.92 -11.82 13.37
N PRO A 47 16.98 -12.03 12.03
CA PRO A 47 15.86 -12.57 11.28
C PRO A 47 15.37 -13.92 11.83
N PRO A 48 14.08 -14.26 11.66
CA PRO A 48 13.05 -13.45 11.01
C PRO A 48 12.56 -12.28 11.88
N PHE A 49 12.15 -11.18 11.24
CA PHE A 49 11.46 -10.07 11.86
C PHE A 49 10.12 -10.56 12.41
N PRO A 50 9.83 -10.31 13.69
CA PRO A 50 8.68 -10.90 14.34
C PRO A 50 7.36 -10.25 13.94
N PHE A 51 7.32 -9.15 13.18
CA PHE A 51 6.08 -8.43 12.83
C PHE A 51 5.18 -8.08 14.04
N ASP A 52 5.78 -7.90 15.22
CA ASP A 52 5.15 -7.39 16.44
C ASP A 52 5.12 -5.85 16.51
N LYS A 53 5.66 -5.19 15.49
CA LYS A 53 5.70 -3.75 15.26
C LYS A 53 5.89 -3.50 13.77
N ASP A 54 5.86 -2.24 13.38
CA ASP A 54 6.16 -1.82 12.01
C ASP A 54 7.61 -2.17 11.61
N PRO A 55 7.84 -2.92 10.50
CA PRO A 55 9.19 -3.13 10.00
C PRO A 55 9.79 -1.82 9.52
N LYS A 56 11.09 -1.63 9.76
CA LYS A 56 11.80 -0.41 9.37
C LYS A 56 12.93 -0.69 8.40
N VAL A 57 13.15 0.23 7.47
CA VAL A 57 14.30 0.19 6.56
C VAL A 57 15.08 1.50 6.60
N HIS A 58 16.37 1.43 6.26
CA HIS A 58 17.15 2.61 6.00
C HIS A 58 16.93 3.12 4.57
N GLY A 59 16.71 4.42 4.44
CA GLY A 59 16.69 5.12 3.16
C GLY A 59 17.60 6.34 3.18
N TRP A 60 18.15 6.70 2.03
CA TRP A 60 18.94 7.93 1.85
C TRP A 60 18.38 8.70 0.66
N PHE A 61 18.29 10.02 0.79
CA PHE A 61 17.83 10.87 -0.30
C PHE A 61 18.96 11.66 -0.93
N THR A 62 18.77 11.96 -2.21
CA THR A 62 19.43 13.05 -2.89
C THR A 62 18.40 13.84 -3.69
N LYS A 63 18.75 15.11 -3.93
CA LYS A 63 18.07 15.98 -4.86
C LYS A 63 18.90 16.12 -6.13
N THR A 64 18.28 15.92 -7.28
CA THR A 64 18.90 16.24 -8.58
C THR A 64 18.67 17.72 -8.87
N ASN A 65 19.73 18.44 -9.23
CA ASN A 65 19.62 19.81 -9.70
C ASN A 65 18.88 19.80 -11.05
N PRO A 66 17.72 20.47 -11.16
CA PRO A 66 16.92 20.41 -12.38
C PRO A 66 17.58 21.10 -13.58
N THR A 67 18.51 22.03 -13.35
CA THR A 67 19.22 22.78 -14.40
C THR A 67 20.44 22.03 -14.91
N THR A 68 21.21 21.41 -14.02
CA THR A 68 22.47 20.75 -14.40
C THR A 68 22.36 19.24 -14.53
N GLY A 69 21.28 18.64 -14.04
CA GLY A 69 21.13 17.18 -13.92
C GLY A 69 22.07 16.55 -12.90
N VAL A 70 22.91 17.34 -12.21
CA VAL A 70 23.87 16.85 -11.23
C VAL A 70 23.12 16.45 -9.96
N GLU A 71 23.42 15.25 -9.50
CA GLU A 71 22.88 14.72 -8.25
C GLU A 71 23.61 15.30 -7.05
N GLY A 72 22.84 15.77 -6.06
CA GLY A 72 23.38 16.30 -4.81
C GLY A 72 24.02 15.22 -3.93
N ALA A 73 24.72 15.67 -2.89
CA ALA A 73 25.30 14.77 -1.91
C ALA A 73 24.22 14.09 -1.07
N ILE A 74 24.48 12.84 -0.70
CA ILE A 74 23.71 12.15 0.34
C ILE A 74 24.15 12.70 1.69
N THR A 75 23.22 13.29 2.44
CA THR A 75 23.53 13.98 3.70
C THR A 75 23.36 13.07 4.92
N ARG A 76 22.33 12.23 4.95
CA ARG A 76 22.03 11.35 6.09
C ARG A 76 21.19 10.13 5.71
N SER A 77 21.14 9.17 6.63
CA SER A 77 20.18 8.08 6.60
C SER A 77 18.88 8.47 7.30
N TYR A 78 17.79 7.96 6.79
CA TYR A 78 16.45 8.03 7.36
C TYR A 78 15.97 6.61 7.69
N GLN A 79 15.18 6.48 8.74
CA GLN A 79 14.50 5.23 9.08
C GLN A 79 13.04 5.39 8.72
N PHE A 80 12.53 4.53 7.85
CA PHE A 80 11.14 4.54 7.42
C PHE A 80 10.40 3.31 7.91
N SER A 81 9.23 3.52 8.49
CA SER A 81 8.24 2.48 8.71
C SER A 81 7.69 1.99 7.37
N VAL A 82 7.81 0.69 7.10
CA VAL A 82 7.33 0.05 5.89
C VAL A 82 5.84 -0.25 6.07
N ASP A 83 5.03 0.20 5.12
CA ASP A 83 3.58 0.05 5.14
C ASP A 83 3.08 -0.53 3.81
N THR A 84 2.65 -1.78 3.80
CA THR A 84 2.03 -2.42 2.62
C THR A 84 0.57 -1.98 2.41
N GLY A 85 -0.05 -1.33 3.40
CA GLY A 85 -1.40 -0.80 3.36
C GLY A 85 -1.55 0.56 2.67
N SER A 86 -0.45 1.28 2.47
CA SER A 86 -0.41 2.59 1.79
C SER A 86 0.62 2.62 0.65
N THR A 87 0.72 3.72 -0.09
CA THR A 87 1.68 3.85 -1.20
C THR A 87 2.30 5.24 -1.22
N GLY A 88 3.62 5.29 -1.36
CA GLY A 88 4.36 6.55 -1.40
C GLY A 88 5.20 6.79 -0.15
N VAL A 89 6.19 7.68 -0.26
CA VAL A 89 7.02 8.06 0.88
C VAL A 89 6.53 9.39 1.45
N MET A 90 6.31 9.43 2.76
CA MET A 90 5.99 10.64 3.50
C MET A 90 7.10 10.97 4.49
N ILE A 91 7.55 12.23 4.50
CA ILE A 91 8.52 12.73 5.47
C ILE A 91 8.17 14.16 5.89
N SER A 92 8.33 14.51 7.16
CA SER A 92 8.16 15.91 7.60
C SER A 92 9.18 16.84 6.96
N ASP A 93 8.74 18.05 6.61
CA ASP A 93 9.63 19.15 6.20
C ASP A 93 10.75 19.44 7.20
N THR A 94 10.50 19.27 8.51
CA THR A 94 11.49 19.44 9.57
C THR A 94 12.56 18.34 9.60
N GLN A 95 12.34 17.22 8.90
CA GLN A 95 13.27 16.08 8.87
C GLN A 95 14.07 16.01 7.57
N LEU A 96 13.55 16.54 6.45
CA LEU A 96 14.21 16.47 5.16
C LEU A 96 15.24 17.61 5.01
N ASP A 97 16.51 17.33 5.33
CA ASP A 97 17.59 18.33 5.40
C ASP A 97 17.75 19.22 4.16
N ASP A 98 17.45 18.70 2.97
CA ASP A 98 17.64 19.41 1.69
C ASP A 98 16.36 20.07 1.16
N TRP A 99 15.27 20.03 1.93
CA TRP A 99 14.02 20.71 1.62
C TRP A 99 14.15 22.21 1.90
N LEU A 100 13.86 23.00 0.87
CA LEU A 100 13.73 24.45 1.01
C LEU A 100 12.26 24.84 0.85
N PRO A 101 11.70 25.72 1.70
CA PRO A 101 10.34 26.22 1.53
C PRO A 101 10.06 26.80 0.13
N SER A 102 11.09 27.30 -0.56
CA SER A 102 10.98 27.79 -1.94
C SER A 102 10.67 26.68 -2.97
N GLU A 103 10.97 25.42 -2.68
CA GLU A 103 10.57 24.28 -3.54
C GLU A 103 9.04 24.11 -3.58
N ALA A 104 8.32 24.55 -2.54
CA ALA A 104 6.86 24.51 -2.52
C ALA A 104 6.22 25.30 -3.68
N ALA A 105 6.92 26.32 -4.18
CA ALA A 105 6.42 27.17 -5.28
C ALA A 105 6.34 26.43 -6.63
N THR A 106 7.14 25.37 -6.82
CA THR A 106 7.18 24.59 -8.07
C THR A 106 6.76 23.13 -7.88
N ALA A 107 6.64 22.67 -6.62
CA ALA A 107 6.17 21.34 -6.29
C ALA A 107 4.64 21.22 -6.41
N THR A 108 4.16 20.01 -6.65
CA THR A 108 2.72 19.73 -6.70
C THR A 108 2.18 19.59 -5.28
N PRO A 109 1.16 20.35 -4.85
CA PRO A 109 0.49 20.10 -3.57
C PRO A 109 -0.04 18.68 -3.49
N GLY A 110 0.06 18.07 -2.32
CA GLY A 110 -0.25 16.66 -2.09
C GLY A 110 -0.86 16.42 -0.74
N TYR A 111 -1.56 15.30 -0.61
CA TYR A 111 -2.12 14.86 0.65
C TYR A 111 -2.31 13.35 0.67
N GLU A 112 -2.38 12.79 1.88
CA GLU A 112 -2.74 11.40 2.16
C GLU A 112 -3.66 11.37 3.38
N TYR A 113 -4.82 10.73 3.26
CA TYR A 113 -5.71 10.46 4.40
C TYR A 113 -5.64 8.99 4.78
N LEU A 114 -5.24 8.70 6.02
CA LEU A 114 -5.18 7.34 6.54
C LEU A 114 -6.46 7.03 7.33
N SER A 115 -7.40 6.34 6.69
CA SER A 115 -8.74 6.07 7.25
C SER A 115 -8.73 5.27 8.56
N SER A 116 -7.70 4.46 8.81
CA SER A 116 -7.51 3.69 10.05
C SER A 116 -7.23 4.57 11.27
N SER A 117 -6.48 5.66 11.10
CA SER A 117 -6.12 6.63 12.13
C SER A 117 -6.95 7.91 12.07
N LYS A 118 -7.70 8.10 10.96
CA LYS A 118 -8.43 9.33 10.62
C LYS A 118 -7.53 10.56 10.60
N LEU A 119 -6.26 10.39 10.20
CA LEU A 119 -5.28 11.46 10.07
C LEU A 119 -5.17 11.90 8.62
N LEU A 120 -5.19 13.21 8.40
CA LEU A 120 -4.91 13.85 7.12
C LEU A 120 -3.50 14.44 7.17
N TYR A 121 -2.66 14.02 6.24
CA TYR A 121 -1.33 14.54 5.99
C TYR A 121 -1.38 15.42 4.74
N SER A 122 -0.87 16.64 4.81
CA SER A 122 -0.86 17.56 3.67
C SER A 122 0.54 18.17 3.50
N GLY A 123 0.88 18.48 2.26
CA GLY A 123 2.22 18.97 1.92
C GLY A 123 2.45 19.08 0.43
N TYR A 124 3.67 18.78 0.00
CA TYR A 124 4.11 18.92 -1.40
C TYR A 124 4.86 17.68 -1.88
N TRP A 125 4.52 17.21 -3.07
CA TRP A 125 5.22 16.14 -3.77
C TRP A 125 6.48 16.68 -4.44
N VAL A 126 7.64 16.22 -3.97
CA VAL A 126 8.96 16.62 -4.50
C VAL A 126 9.70 15.44 -5.09
N ASN A 127 10.40 15.67 -6.19
CA ASN A 127 11.25 14.63 -6.78
C ASN A 127 12.50 14.41 -5.92
N ARG A 128 12.79 13.15 -5.60
CA ARG A 128 14.03 12.72 -4.94
C ARG A 128 14.50 11.40 -5.56
N ASN A 129 15.82 11.20 -5.61
CA ASN A 129 16.33 9.84 -5.71
C ASN A 129 16.38 9.27 -4.29
N MET A 130 15.96 8.02 -4.13
CA MET A 130 16.08 7.30 -2.87
C MET A 130 17.03 6.13 -3.07
N TYR A 131 17.87 5.89 -2.07
CA TYR A 131 18.81 4.77 -2.04
C TYR A 131 18.48 3.84 -0.89
N PHE A 132 18.64 2.54 -1.13
CA PHE A 132 18.69 1.51 -0.10
C PHE A 132 20.07 0.88 -0.09
N ASN A 133 20.45 0.30 1.05
CA ASN A 133 21.75 -0.33 1.26
C ASN A 133 22.95 0.58 0.93
N LYS A 134 22.81 1.90 1.09
CA LYS A 134 23.82 2.87 0.61
C LYS A 134 25.21 2.70 1.25
N LEU A 135 25.25 2.15 2.47
CA LEU A 135 26.46 1.86 3.23
C LEU A 135 27.01 0.45 2.97
N ALA A 136 26.27 -0.40 2.27
CA ALA A 136 26.75 -1.71 1.84
C ALA A 136 27.74 -1.55 0.67
N PRO A 137 28.48 -2.62 0.31
CA PRO A 137 29.25 -2.63 -0.93
C PRO A 137 28.40 -2.16 -2.11
N ALA A 138 29.02 -1.48 -3.09
CA ALA A 138 28.31 -0.93 -4.24
C ALA A 138 27.46 -1.99 -4.98
N THR A 139 27.88 -3.26 -4.87
CA THR A 139 27.19 -4.46 -5.37
C THR A 139 25.86 -4.76 -4.69
N ASN A 140 25.38 -3.95 -3.73
CA ASN A 140 24.11 -4.19 -3.03
C ASN A 140 23.21 -2.95 -3.02
N VAL A 141 23.66 -1.85 -3.63
CA VAL A 141 22.94 -0.57 -3.61
C VAL A 141 21.78 -0.59 -4.60
N ILE A 142 20.61 -0.21 -4.11
CA ILE A 142 19.41 0.01 -4.92
C ILE A 142 19.17 1.52 -5.01
N LYS A 143 18.96 2.03 -6.22
CA LYS A 143 18.56 3.42 -6.49
C LYS A 143 17.16 3.45 -7.08
N THR A 144 16.34 4.35 -6.57
CA THR A 144 14.96 4.57 -7.01
C THR A 144 14.71 6.04 -7.27
N GLN A 145 13.74 6.36 -8.13
CA GLN A 145 13.34 7.73 -8.46
C GLN A 145 11.87 7.91 -8.18
N ILE A 146 11.54 8.77 -7.21
CA ILE A 146 10.16 8.90 -6.73
C ILE A 146 9.81 10.35 -6.41
N LYS A 147 8.49 10.58 -6.29
CA LYS A 147 7.95 11.74 -5.60
C LYS A 147 7.73 11.41 -4.12
N VAL A 148 8.30 12.24 -3.25
CA VAL A 148 8.16 12.15 -1.80
C VAL A 148 7.19 13.24 -1.34
N LEU A 149 6.22 12.90 -0.49
CA LEU A 149 5.37 13.90 0.14
C LEU A 149 6.14 14.52 1.31
N VAL A 150 6.56 15.77 1.12
CA VAL A 150 7.08 16.59 2.21
C VAL A 150 5.90 17.13 2.98
N VAL A 151 5.64 16.54 4.15
CA VAL A 151 4.52 16.85 5.03
C VAL A 151 4.82 18.14 5.78
N THR A 152 3.96 19.14 5.59
CA THR A 152 4.00 20.44 6.28
C THR A 152 2.85 20.60 7.27
N SER A 153 1.88 19.68 7.25
CA SER A 153 0.77 19.65 8.19
C SER A 153 0.26 18.22 8.38
N LYS A 154 -0.13 17.91 9.62
CA LYS A 154 -0.88 16.70 9.99
C LYS A 154 -2.02 17.11 10.90
N CYS A 155 -3.20 16.55 10.68
CA CYS A 155 -4.30 16.75 11.62
C CYS A 155 -5.25 15.56 11.74
N GLN A 156 -5.98 15.55 12.85
CA GLN A 156 -7.11 14.65 13.05
C GLN A 156 -8.29 15.17 12.22
N CYS A 157 -8.81 14.33 11.34
CA CYS A 157 -9.96 14.61 10.49
C CYS A 157 -11.02 13.49 10.60
N THR A 158 -12.01 13.70 11.47
CA THR A 158 -13.07 12.72 11.74
C THR A 158 -14.24 12.79 10.76
N THR A 159 -14.31 13.86 9.96
CA THR A 159 -15.39 14.17 9.02
C THR A 159 -14.92 14.13 7.57
N TYR A 160 -13.80 13.45 7.30
CA TYR A 160 -13.26 13.28 5.95
C TYR A 160 -14.28 12.55 5.06
N ILE A 161 -14.54 13.12 3.89
CA ILE A 161 -15.42 12.57 2.86
C ILE A 161 -14.55 12.13 1.69
N ILE A 162 -14.44 10.81 1.50
CA ILE A 162 -13.67 10.17 0.43
C ILE A 162 -14.15 10.69 -0.93
N GLY A 163 -13.20 11.06 -1.81
CA GLY A 163 -13.48 11.57 -3.15
C GLY A 163 -13.93 13.03 -3.21
N SER A 164 -14.07 13.72 -2.08
CA SER A 164 -14.55 15.11 -2.04
C SER A 164 -13.73 16.05 -1.16
N SER A 165 -13.15 15.56 -0.06
CA SER A 165 -12.46 16.41 0.91
C SER A 165 -11.07 16.88 0.45
N GLY A 166 -10.40 16.13 -0.42
CA GLY A 166 -9.07 16.50 -0.89
C GLY A 166 -8.07 16.69 0.26
N ALA A 167 -7.24 17.73 0.15
CA ALA A 167 -6.30 18.12 1.21
C ALA A 167 -6.95 18.84 2.41
N THR A 168 -8.29 18.88 2.51
CA THR A 168 -9.02 19.64 3.52
C THR A 168 -9.84 18.74 4.44
N CYS A 169 -10.14 19.21 5.65
CA CYS A 169 -11.05 18.53 6.56
C CYS A 169 -12.33 19.35 6.76
N PRO A 170 -13.49 18.93 6.21
CA PRO A 170 -14.71 19.73 6.20
C PRO A 170 -15.21 20.15 7.58
N GLY A 171 -15.12 19.27 8.58
CA GLY A 171 -15.56 19.56 9.96
C GLY A 171 -14.50 20.18 10.85
N GLY A 172 -13.42 20.69 10.27
CA GLY A 172 -12.28 21.23 11.00
C GLY A 172 -11.19 20.19 11.28
N CYS A 173 -9.99 20.69 11.45
CA CYS A 173 -8.74 19.94 11.44
C CYS A 173 -8.05 20.21 12.78
N THR A 174 -7.99 19.23 13.67
CA THR A 174 -7.28 19.38 14.96
C THR A 174 -5.80 19.09 14.72
N PRO A 175 -4.90 20.08 14.83
CA PRO A 175 -3.48 19.90 14.52
C PRO A 175 -2.88 18.74 15.33
N GLN A 176 -1.98 18.00 14.69
CA GLN A 176 -1.24 16.89 15.31
C GLN A 176 0.26 17.09 15.07
N ALA A 177 1.08 16.66 16.03
CA ALA A 177 2.54 16.70 15.87
C ALA A 177 2.96 15.86 14.66
N TYR A 178 3.78 16.41 13.78
CA TYR A 178 4.18 15.75 12.53
C TYR A 178 5.69 15.74 12.30
N ASP A 179 6.46 16.31 13.22
CA ASP A 179 7.92 16.38 13.22
C ASP A 179 8.62 15.02 13.10
N GLN A 180 7.92 13.93 13.44
CA GLN A 180 8.45 12.56 13.38
C GLN A 180 7.94 11.74 12.19
N VAL A 181 7.13 12.32 11.30
CA VAL A 181 6.55 11.59 10.15
C VAL A 181 7.65 11.10 9.24
N ARG A 182 7.77 9.76 9.14
CA ARG A 182 8.66 9.00 8.24
C ARG A 182 8.01 7.66 7.92
N MET A 183 7.29 7.61 6.81
CA MET A 183 6.56 6.42 6.37
C MET A 183 6.92 6.09 4.93
N MET A 184 7.02 4.79 4.63
CA MET A 184 7.28 4.27 3.30
C MET A 184 6.17 3.27 2.93
N GLY A 185 5.18 3.77 2.22
CA GLY A 185 4.12 2.97 1.62
C GLY A 185 4.62 2.20 0.39
N ILE A 186 4.49 0.88 0.41
CA ILE A 186 4.90 -0.02 -0.68
C ILE A 186 3.75 -0.84 -1.26
N GLY A 187 2.50 -0.51 -0.94
CA GLY A 187 1.30 -1.16 -1.44
C GLY A 187 1.02 -0.95 -2.93
N PHE A 188 -0.18 -1.33 -3.36
CA PHE A 188 -0.56 -1.51 -4.77
C PHE A 188 -0.92 -0.22 -5.52
N GLY A 189 -0.71 0.96 -4.91
CA GLY A 189 -1.13 2.23 -5.50
C GLY A 189 -2.63 2.48 -5.41
N ARG A 190 -3.25 2.06 -4.31
CA ARG A 190 -4.68 2.22 -4.05
C ARG A 190 -5.02 3.71 -3.90
N THR A 191 -5.59 4.32 -4.94
CA THR A 191 -5.98 5.75 -4.94
C THR A 191 -7.35 6.03 -4.30
N ILE A 192 -7.99 5.02 -3.71
CA ILE A 192 -9.28 5.15 -3.04
C ILE A 192 -9.12 5.39 -1.54
N ASP A 193 -10.23 5.63 -0.83
CA ASP A 193 -10.28 5.77 0.64
C ASP A 193 -9.42 6.93 1.19
N GLY A 194 -9.28 8.00 0.39
CA GLY A 194 -8.58 9.23 0.77
C GLY A 194 -7.08 9.24 0.47
N MET A 195 -6.58 8.22 -0.25
CA MET A 195 -5.19 8.10 -0.67
C MET A 195 -4.99 8.43 -2.16
N GLU A 196 -5.68 9.44 -2.68
CA GLU A 196 -5.64 9.78 -4.12
C GLU A 196 -4.22 10.13 -4.61
N GLY A 197 -3.36 10.60 -3.70
CA GLY A 197 -1.95 10.86 -3.95
C GLY A 197 -1.08 9.59 -4.04
N GLY A 198 -1.53 8.47 -3.50
CA GLY A 198 -0.75 7.24 -3.32
C GLY A 198 -0.69 6.38 -4.57
N THR A 199 -0.14 6.91 -5.66
CA THR A 199 -0.05 6.22 -6.95
C THR A 199 1.24 5.39 -7.09
N PRO A 200 1.27 4.36 -7.95
CA PRO A 200 2.44 3.48 -8.11
C PRO A 200 3.77 4.19 -8.46
N ASP A 201 3.75 5.34 -9.16
CA ASP A 201 4.95 6.16 -9.44
C ASP A 201 5.60 6.77 -8.19
N LYS A 202 4.92 6.68 -7.04
CA LYS A 202 5.45 7.13 -5.75
C LYS A 202 5.96 5.99 -4.89
N ASN A 203 5.68 4.74 -5.26
CA ASN A 203 6.16 3.56 -4.56
C ASN A 203 7.68 3.39 -4.78
N PRO A 204 8.55 3.52 -3.75
CA PRO A 204 10.00 3.43 -3.95
C PRO A 204 10.43 2.10 -4.54
N ILE A 205 9.75 1.00 -4.23
CA ILE A 205 10.15 -0.34 -4.63
C ILE A 205 9.77 -0.64 -6.09
N LEU A 206 8.75 0.04 -6.62
CA LEU A 206 8.35 -0.12 -8.02
C LEU A 206 9.16 0.77 -8.97
N ASN A 207 9.72 1.87 -8.46
CA ASN A 207 10.44 2.88 -9.25
C ASN A 207 11.97 2.73 -9.15
N VAL A 208 12.45 1.49 -9.12
CA VAL A 208 13.88 1.17 -9.14
C VAL A 208 14.47 1.54 -10.50
N VAL A 209 15.56 2.30 -10.50
CA VAL A 209 16.27 2.73 -11.71
C VAL A 209 17.64 2.08 -11.88
N SER A 210 18.27 1.68 -10.77
CA SER A 210 19.49 0.86 -10.83
C SER A 210 19.64 -0.04 -9.60
N ILE A 211 20.29 -1.17 -9.83
CA ILE A 211 20.71 -2.12 -8.81
C ILE A 211 22.18 -2.42 -9.09
N HIS A 212 23.02 -2.37 -8.05
CA HIS A 212 24.47 -2.63 -8.14
C HIS A 212 25.20 -1.64 -9.06
N GLY A 213 24.71 -0.39 -9.12
CA GLY A 213 25.20 0.62 -10.06
C GLY A 213 24.82 0.38 -11.53
N THR A 214 24.12 -0.71 -11.83
CA THR A 214 23.67 -1.05 -13.19
C THR A 214 22.23 -0.63 -13.40
N ALA A 215 21.96 0.11 -14.47
CA ALA A 215 20.60 0.51 -14.82
C ALA A 215 19.72 -0.72 -15.07
N VAL A 216 18.55 -0.77 -14.44
CA VAL A 216 17.60 -1.85 -14.68
C VAL A 216 16.86 -1.63 -16.00
N ASN A 217 16.48 -2.71 -16.67
CA ASN A 217 15.66 -2.66 -17.88
C ASN A 217 14.71 -3.85 -17.93
N THR A 218 13.70 -3.76 -18.80
CA THR A 218 12.65 -4.78 -18.93
C THR A 218 13.16 -6.14 -19.40
N ALA A 219 14.39 -6.27 -19.92
CA ALA A 219 14.95 -7.57 -20.28
C ALA A 219 15.44 -8.34 -19.06
N THR A 220 16.08 -7.63 -18.11
CA THR A 220 16.83 -8.21 -16.98
C THR A 220 16.14 -8.05 -15.62
N TYR A 221 15.18 -7.12 -15.52
CA TYR A 221 14.48 -6.75 -14.29
C TYR A 221 12.96 -6.79 -14.51
N HIS A 222 12.25 -7.33 -13.52
CA HIS A 222 10.79 -7.30 -13.44
C HIS A 222 10.38 -6.57 -12.17
N PRO A 223 9.71 -5.41 -12.26
CA PRO A 223 9.25 -4.67 -11.09
C PRO A 223 8.32 -5.51 -10.22
N GLY A 224 8.46 -5.37 -8.91
CA GLY A 224 7.75 -6.17 -7.92
C GLY A 224 8.66 -6.49 -6.75
N TYR A 225 8.10 -7.11 -5.72
CA TYR A 225 8.88 -7.45 -4.53
C TYR A 225 8.34 -8.67 -3.80
N ILE A 226 9.18 -9.26 -2.97
CA ILE A 226 8.85 -10.26 -1.97
C ILE A 226 9.12 -9.64 -0.59
N ILE A 227 8.20 -9.77 0.34
CA ILE A 227 8.37 -9.35 1.74
C ILE A 227 8.23 -10.56 2.66
N ASP A 228 9.16 -10.70 3.58
CA ASP A 228 9.22 -11.79 4.56
C ASP A 228 9.89 -11.31 5.86
N GLY A 229 10.18 -12.23 6.79
CA GLY A 229 10.90 -11.89 8.01
C GLY A 229 12.34 -11.39 7.80
N ASN A 230 12.96 -11.61 6.64
CA ASN A 230 14.33 -11.16 6.37
C ASN A 230 14.37 -9.71 5.85
N GLY A 231 13.32 -9.28 5.15
CA GLY A 231 13.21 -7.93 4.63
C GLY A 231 12.35 -7.85 3.38
N ILE A 232 12.77 -7.00 2.45
CA ILE A 232 12.10 -6.81 1.15
C ILE A 232 13.10 -7.17 0.04
N THR A 233 12.82 -8.21 -0.73
CA THR A 233 13.54 -8.49 -1.97
C THR A 233 12.88 -7.76 -3.12
N VAL A 234 13.58 -6.83 -3.75
CA VAL A 234 13.10 -6.09 -4.93
C VAL A 234 13.54 -6.80 -6.21
N GLY A 235 12.68 -6.79 -7.23
CA GLY A 235 12.93 -7.47 -8.50
C GLY A 235 12.52 -8.95 -8.45
N LEU A 236 11.49 -9.29 -9.22
CA LEU A 236 11.02 -10.67 -9.34
C LEU A 236 11.82 -11.40 -10.42
N THR A 237 12.33 -12.59 -10.09
CA THR A 237 13.15 -13.42 -10.97
C THR A 237 12.61 -14.83 -11.02
N SER A 238 12.96 -15.57 -12.08
CA SER A 238 12.64 -16.99 -12.15
C SER A 238 13.16 -17.79 -10.95
N THR A 239 14.28 -17.37 -10.34
CA THR A 239 14.84 -18.03 -9.15
C THR A 239 14.04 -17.73 -7.88
N ASN A 240 13.77 -16.45 -7.59
CA ASN A 240 13.14 -16.06 -6.32
C ASN A 240 11.60 -16.13 -6.33
N TYR A 241 10.97 -16.20 -7.52
CA TYR A 241 9.52 -16.26 -7.66
C TYR A 241 9.06 -17.62 -8.19
N ASP A 242 9.43 -17.96 -9.43
CA ASP A 242 8.90 -19.15 -10.11
C ASP A 242 9.43 -20.44 -9.44
N ALA A 243 10.74 -20.59 -9.34
CA ALA A 243 11.40 -21.74 -8.72
C ALA A 243 11.19 -21.80 -7.21
N ALA A 244 10.89 -20.67 -6.57
CA ALA A 244 10.51 -20.61 -5.16
C ALA A 244 9.08 -21.11 -4.90
N GLY A 245 8.25 -21.26 -5.94
CA GLY A 245 6.92 -21.87 -5.85
C GLY A 245 5.75 -20.89 -5.67
N PHE A 246 5.98 -19.57 -5.75
CA PHE A 246 4.92 -18.55 -5.63
C PHE A 246 3.81 -18.73 -6.66
N GLY A 247 4.15 -19.20 -7.86
CA GLY A 247 3.20 -19.45 -8.96
C GLY A 247 2.04 -20.39 -8.61
N SER A 248 2.16 -21.22 -7.56
CA SER A 248 1.11 -22.15 -7.13
C SER A 248 0.02 -21.52 -6.25
N LYS A 249 0.27 -20.34 -5.68
CA LYS A 249 -0.64 -19.63 -4.77
C LYS A 249 -0.74 -18.15 -5.14
N GLU A 250 -0.92 -17.88 -6.44
CA GLU A 250 -1.15 -16.53 -6.95
C GLU A 250 -2.61 -16.14 -6.83
N VAL A 251 -2.89 -15.04 -6.15
CA VAL A 251 -4.19 -14.41 -6.08
C VAL A 251 -4.22 -13.19 -7.01
N PRO A 252 -5.13 -13.15 -8.01
CA PRO A 252 -5.29 -11.98 -8.86
C PRO A 252 -5.84 -10.81 -8.05
N LEU A 253 -5.28 -9.63 -8.29
CA LEU A 253 -5.76 -8.37 -7.79
C LEU A 253 -6.75 -7.75 -8.79
N PRO A 254 -7.90 -7.23 -8.34
CA PRO A 254 -8.80 -6.51 -9.21
C PRO A 254 -8.16 -5.22 -9.74
N PRO A 255 -8.51 -4.77 -10.96
CA PRO A 255 -8.23 -3.41 -11.38
C PRO A 255 -8.97 -2.41 -10.46
N PRO A 256 -8.54 -1.14 -10.39
CA PRO A 256 -9.21 -0.13 -9.60
C PRO A 256 -10.63 0.12 -10.13
N ALA A 257 -11.55 0.47 -9.24
CA ALA A 257 -12.94 0.76 -9.61
C ALA A 257 -13.07 1.96 -10.58
N THR A 258 -12.11 2.89 -10.53
CA THR A 258 -11.99 4.01 -11.46
C THR A 258 -10.65 3.93 -12.16
N GLU A 259 -10.69 3.84 -13.49
CA GLU A 259 -9.48 3.83 -14.31
C GLU A 259 -8.72 5.15 -14.14
N PRO A 260 -7.39 5.11 -13.96
CA PRO A 260 -6.57 6.31 -14.01
C PRO A 260 -6.65 6.92 -15.42
N SER A 261 -6.80 8.24 -15.50
CA SER A 261 -6.79 8.92 -16.79
C SER A 261 -5.36 9.02 -17.33
N GLY A 262 -5.16 8.65 -18.61
CA GLY A 262 -3.89 8.83 -19.33
C GLY A 262 -3.11 7.53 -19.59
N VAL A 263 -1.90 7.69 -20.15
CA VAL A 263 -0.99 6.57 -20.44
C VAL A 263 -0.22 6.23 -19.15
N ILE A 264 -0.48 5.05 -18.60
CA ILE A 264 0.21 4.56 -17.40
C ILE A 264 1.45 3.76 -17.85
N PRO A 265 2.66 4.08 -17.37
CA PRO A 265 3.84 3.27 -17.64
C PRO A 265 3.64 1.81 -17.19
N ARG A 266 4.25 0.87 -17.89
CA ARG A 266 4.19 -0.55 -17.52
C ARG A 266 4.72 -0.73 -16.08
N GLY A 267 4.00 -1.49 -15.25
CA GLY A 267 4.34 -1.71 -13.83
C GLY A 267 3.87 -0.61 -12.88
N HIS A 268 3.20 0.41 -13.40
CA HIS A 268 2.65 1.53 -12.62
C HIS A 268 1.13 1.53 -12.63
N TYR A 269 0.51 0.42 -13.05
CA TYR A 269 -0.93 0.24 -12.98
C TYR A 269 -1.32 0.07 -11.52
N PRO A 270 -2.25 0.88 -10.99
CA PRO A 270 -2.74 0.68 -9.63
C PRO A 270 -3.60 -0.58 -9.59
N TRP A 271 -3.60 -1.28 -8.47
CA TRP A 271 -4.45 -2.44 -8.24
C TRP A 271 -5.28 -2.26 -6.98
N ASP A 272 -6.46 -2.87 -6.94
CA ASP A 272 -7.26 -2.92 -5.73
C ASP A 272 -6.81 -4.08 -4.82
N MET A 273 -7.34 -4.10 -3.60
CA MET A 273 -7.12 -5.16 -2.63
C MET A 273 -7.51 -6.52 -3.18
N MET A 274 -6.81 -7.54 -2.70
CA MET A 274 -7.11 -8.93 -2.97
C MET A 274 -8.56 -9.27 -2.57
N LEU A 275 -9.26 -10.03 -3.41
CA LEU A 275 -10.56 -10.59 -3.03
C LEU A 275 -10.37 -11.86 -2.19
N GLY A 276 -11.17 -12.01 -1.15
CA GLY A 276 -11.13 -13.17 -0.26
C GLY A 276 -12.48 -13.46 0.36
N CYS A 277 -12.45 -14.07 1.54
CA CYS A 277 -13.61 -14.12 2.41
C CYS A 277 -13.22 -14.11 3.89
N VAL A 278 -14.15 -13.66 4.74
CA VAL A 278 -13.99 -13.72 6.19
C VAL A 278 -15.12 -14.51 6.82
N GLN A 279 -14.77 -15.32 7.81
CA GLN A 279 -15.70 -15.99 8.70
C GLN A 279 -15.28 -15.69 10.13
N VAL A 280 -16.25 -15.38 11.00
CA VAL A 280 -16.01 -15.19 12.41
C VAL A 280 -17.00 -16.00 13.21
N ASN A 281 -16.51 -16.82 14.13
CA ASN A 281 -17.25 -17.85 14.82
C ASN A 281 -17.99 -18.76 13.81
N SER A 282 -19.19 -19.20 14.18
CA SER A 282 -20.03 -20.10 13.40
C SER A 282 -20.94 -19.35 12.41
N ILE A 283 -20.43 -18.41 11.61
CA ILE A 283 -21.21 -17.85 10.49
C ILE A 283 -21.67 -19.01 9.59
N PRO A 284 -22.96 -19.06 9.18
CA PRO A 284 -23.41 -20.06 8.23
C PRO A 284 -22.69 -19.90 6.89
N SER A 285 -22.24 -21.01 6.33
CA SER A 285 -21.71 -21.07 4.96
C SER A 285 -22.69 -20.43 3.96
N PRO A 286 -22.20 -19.68 2.94
CA PRO A 286 -20.79 -19.44 2.63
C PRO A 286 -20.16 -18.30 3.46
N CYS A 287 -18.82 -18.30 3.58
CA CYS A 287 -18.06 -17.20 4.18
C CYS A 287 -18.37 -15.85 3.49
N LEU A 288 -18.28 -14.74 4.24
CA LEU A 288 -18.60 -13.41 3.74
C LEU A 288 -17.53 -12.95 2.74
N GLY A 289 -17.95 -12.64 1.51
CA GLY A 289 -17.04 -12.07 0.53
C GLY A 289 -16.59 -10.67 0.83
N ILE A 290 -15.28 -10.45 0.72
CA ILE A 290 -14.65 -9.25 1.25
C ILE A 290 -13.34 -8.94 0.51
N SER A 291 -12.97 -7.66 0.49
CA SER A 291 -11.62 -7.23 0.12
C SER A 291 -10.66 -7.45 1.29
N VAL A 292 -9.45 -7.94 1.02
CA VAL A 292 -8.45 -8.28 2.02
C VAL A 292 -7.18 -7.47 1.75
N LEU A 293 -6.71 -6.76 2.78
CA LEU A 293 -5.48 -6.00 2.79
C LEU A 293 -4.50 -6.62 3.79
N LEU A 294 -3.30 -6.94 3.31
CA LEU A 294 -2.16 -7.28 4.16
C LEU A 294 -1.40 -6.00 4.47
N ASP A 295 -1.25 -5.68 5.75
CA ASP A 295 -0.77 -4.35 6.17
C ASP A 295 0.32 -4.48 7.24
N THR A 296 1.56 -4.19 6.87
CA THR A 296 2.69 -4.17 7.82
C THR A 296 2.69 -2.97 8.76
N GLY A 297 1.89 -1.93 8.49
CA GLY A 297 1.83 -0.68 9.24
C GLY A 297 0.95 -0.72 10.49
N LEU A 298 0.23 -1.81 10.74
CA LEU A 298 -0.70 -1.95 11.87
C LEU A 298 -0.53 -3.31 12.56
N GLU A 299 -0.42 -3.33 13.89
CA GLU A 299 -0.36 -4.58 14.67
C GLU A 299 -1.74 -5.20 14.90
N GLN A 300 -2.78 -4.36 14.87
CA GLN A 300 -4.17 -4.76 15.01
C GLN A 300 -4.83 -5.06 13.66
N SER A 301 -5.87 -5.89 13.70
CA SER A 301 -6.73 -6.14 12.55
C SER A 301 -7.96 -5.22 12.56
N TYR A 302 -8.54 -5.02 11.38
CA TYR A 302 -9.82 -4.35 11.19
C TYR A 302 -10.73 -5.21 10.31
N ILE A 303 -11.97 -5.39 10.74
CA ILE A 303 -13.02 -6.04 9.96
C ILE A 303 -14.17 -5.07 9.80
N ARG A 304 -14.55 -4.76 8.56
CA ARG A 304 -15.77 -4.03 8.25
C ARG A 304 -16.74 -4.95 7.55
N VAL A 305 -17.97 -4.95 8.04
CA VAL A 305 -19.10 -5.70 7.49
C VAL A 305 -20.25 -4.78 7.11
N PRO A 306 -21.22 -5.27 6.34
CA PRO A 306 -22.42 -4.50 6.00
C PRO A 306 -23.22 -4.08 7.24
N VAL A 307 -23.95 -2.97 7.11
CA VAL A 307 -24.87 -2.48 8.14
C VAL A 307 -25.86 -3.57 8.57
N GLY A 308 -26.03 -3.73 9.88
CA GLY A 308 -27.00 -4.68 10.43
C GLY A 308 -26.47 -6.11 10.56
N THR A 309 -25.18 -6.34 10.28
CA THR A 309 -24.53 -7.62 10.57
C THR A 309 -24.49 -7.87 12.08
N THR A 310 -25.15 -8.94 12.53
CA THR A 310 -25.28 -9.31 13.96
C THR A 310 -24.37 -10.47 14.38
N TRP A 311 -23.63 -11.07 13.43
CA TRP A 311 -22.94 -12.35 13.61
C TRP A 311 -21.83 -12.37 14.66
N PHE A 312 -21.29 -11.21 15.02
CA PHE A 312 -20.21 -11.12 16.01
C PHE A 312 -20.69 -10.99 17.46
N GLY A 313 -22.00 -11.05 17.71
CA GLY A 313 -22.59 -10.91 19.05
C GLY A 313 -22.48 -9.50 19.62
N SER A 314 -22.46 -9.36 20.95
CA SER A 314 -22.18 -8.08 21.62
C SER A 314 -20.73 -7.68 21.39
N TRP A 315 -20.51 -6.43 20.96
CA TRP A 315 -19.16 -5.93 20.71
C TRP A 315 -18.66 -5.14 21.93
N PRO A 316 -17.68 -5.65 22.69
CA PRO A 316 -17.10 -4.88 23.76
C PRO A 316 -16.43 -3.63 23.18
N LYS A 317 -16.43 -2.59 23.99
CA LYS A 317 -15.51 -1.48 23.76
C LYS A 317 -14.10 -1.95 24.06
N HIS A 318 -13.17 -1.53 23.22
CA HIS A 318 -11.75 -1.61 23.55
C HIS A 318 -11.49 -0.88 24.87
N PHE A 319 -10.38 -1.18 25.55
CA PHE A 319 -10.07 -0.58 26.85
C PHE A 319 -9.98 0.96 26.80
N ASP A 320 -9.77 1.54 25.61
CA ASP A 320 -9.78 2.99 25.39
C ASP A 320 -11.17 3.62 25.26
N GLY A 321 -12.25 2.83 25.29
CA GLY A 321 -13.65 3.27 25.20
C GLY A 321 -14.12 3.73 23.82
N ASN A 322 -13.21 3.99 22.88
CA ASN A 322 -13.51 4.66 21.61
C ASN A 322 -13.72 3.70 20.45
N ARG A 323 -13.15 2.50 20.54
CA ARG A 323 -13.19 1.49 19.50
C ARG A 323 -14.02 0.30 19.90
N THR A 324 -14.55 -0.37 18.91
CA THR A 324 -15.34 -1.59 19.09
C THR A 324 -14.51 -2.76 18.57
N VAL A 325 -14.41 -3.84 19.35
CA VAL A 325 -13.55 -4.99 19.03
C VAL A 325 -14.31 -6.30 19.10
N LEU A 326 -13.76 -7.35 18.49
CA LEU A 326 -14.24 -8.72 18.71
C LEU A 326 -13.99 -9.18 20.15
N ASN A 327 -14.85 -10.07 20.64
CA ASN A 327 -14.67 -10.72 21.93
C ASN A 327 -13.41 -11.59 21.94
N THR A 328 -12.75 -11.69 23.09
CA THR A 328 -11.74 -12.72 23.34
C THR A 328 -12.30 -14.10 23.01
N ASN A 329 -11.48 -14.97 22.44
CA ASN A 329 -11.82 -16.29 21.90
C ASN A 329 -12.76 -16.30 20.68
N ALA A 330 -13.13 -15.14 20.13
CA ALA A 330 -13.79 -15.13 18.83
C ALA A 330 -12.85 -15.76 17.79
N HIS A 331 -13.34 -16.77 17.08
CA HIS A 331 -12.59 -17.48 16.06
C HIS A 331 -12.69 -16.71 14.75
N VAL A 332 -11.59 -16.32 14.14
CA VAL A 332 -11.55 -15.56 12.89
C VAL A 332 -10.80 -16.38 11.85
N ASP A 333 -11.43 -16.53 10.69
CA ASP A 333 -10.86 -17.17 9.52
C ASP A 333 -10.93 -16.18 8.35
N VAL A 334 -9.76 -15.80 7.82
CA VAL A 334 -9.62 -14.95 6.64
C VAL A 334 -8.98 -15.75 5.52
N ALA A 335 -9.76 -16.05 4.48
CA ALA A 335 -9.30 -16.68 3.27
C ALA A 335 -8.79 -15.63 2.27
N PHE A 336 -7.65 -15.92 1.65
CA PHE A 336 -6.99 -15.13 0.62
C PHE A 336 -7.25 -15.78 -0.75
N GLY A 337 -7.87 -15.02 -1.65
CA GLY A 337 -8.23 -15.49 -2.98
C GLY A 337 -9.59 -16.17 -3.08
N ARG A 338 -10.03 -16.33 -4.34
CA ARG A 338 -11.24 -17.07 -4.75
C ARG A 338 -10.89 -17.90 -6.00
N PRO A 339 -10.73 -19.24 -5.90
CA PRO A 339 -10.88 -20.07 -4.70
C PRO A 339 -9.86 -19.74 -3.60
N ARG A 340 -10.09 -20.23 -2.37
CA ARG A 340 -9.20 -20.05 -1.22
C ARG A 340 -7.80 -20.64 -1.51
N LEU A 341 -6.77 -19.79 -1.61
CA LEU A 341 -5.39 -20.19 -1.92
C LEU A 341 -4.44 -20.09 -0.71
N ALA A 342 -4.73 -19.16 0.20
CA ALA A 342 -4.04 -18.99 1.48
C ALA A 342 -5.03 -18.51 2.55
N GLU A 343 -4.61 -18.49 3.81
CA GLU A 343 -5.48 -18.12 4.93
C GLU A 343 -4.73 -17.69 6.20
N THR A 344 -5.37 -16.84 7.00
CA THR A 344 -5.03 -16.66 8.41
C THR A 344 -6.23 -17.06 9.28
N ILE A 345 -5.96 -17.95 10.24
CA ILE A 345 -6.94 -18.43 11.19
C ILE A 345 -6.40 -18.13 12.58
N TYR A 346 -7.20 -17.46 13.42
CA TYR A 346 -6.82 -17.14 14.79
C TYR A 346 -8.01 -17.07 15.74
N SER A 347 -7.73 -17.11 17.03
CA SER A 347 -8.69 -16.80 18.08
C SER A 347 -8.25 -15.51 18.76
N VAL A 348 -9.16 -14.55 18.93
CA VAL A 348 -8.81 -13.24 19.51
C VAL A 348 -8.26 -13.42 20.93
N GLY A 349 -7.05 -12.91 21.17
CA GLY A 349 -6.35 -13.04 22.46
C GLY A 349 -5.51 -14.31 22.62
N ASP A 350 -5.52 -15.22 21.64
CA ASP A 350 -4.61 -16.37 21.59
C ASP A 350 -3.26 -15.97 20.98
N PHE A 351 -2.41 -15.34 21.78
CA PHE A 351 -1.08 -14.89 21.34
C PHE A 351 -0.06 -16.03 21.19
N LEU A 352 -0.43 -17.28 21.47
CA LEU A 352 0.40 -18.45 21.12
C LEU A 352 0.32 -18.76 19.63
N ASN A 353 -0.78 -18.38 18.98
CA ASN A 353 -0.88 -18.38 17.53
C ASN A 353 -0.22 -17.11 16.97
N GLU A 354 0.84 -17.29 16.20
CA GLU A 354 1.68 -16.20 15.71
C GLU A 354 0.90 -15.19 14.85
N VAL A 355 -0.13 -15.62 14.10
CA VAL A 355 -0.89 -14.70 13.22
C VAL A 355 -1.99 -13.93 13.96
N THR A 356 -2.16 -14.12 15.27
CA THR A 356 -3.17 -13.42 16.06
C THR A 356 -2.80 -11.94 16.24
N PRO A 357 -3.61 -11.00 15.71
CA PRO A 357 -3.37 -9.57 15.93
C PRO A 357 -3.58 -9.18 17.40
N ILE A 358 -2.97 -8.07 17.83
CA ILE A 358 -3.08 -7.59 19.23
C ILE A 358 -4.54 -7.35 19.68
N TRP A 359 -5.39 -6.96 18.73
CA TRP A 359 -6.86 -6.99 18.82
C TRP A 359 -7.46 -6.89 17.42
N THR A 360 -8.77 -7.08 17.31
CA THR A 360 -9.51 -6.96 16.04
C THR A 360 -10.63 -5.94 16.18
N ASN A 361 -10.49 -4.79 15.52
CA ASN A 361 -11.55 -3.77 15.46
C ASN A 361 -12.66 -4.22 14.52
N VAL A 362 -13.90 -3.88 14.85
CA VAL A 362 -15.07 -4.20 14.03
C VAL A 362 -15.90 -2.95 13.74
N TYR A 363 -16.34 -2.84 12.49
CA TYR A 363 -17.27 -1.81 12.02
C TYR A 363 -18.45 -2.44 11.27
N SER A 364 -19.65 -1.93 11.52
CA SER A 364 -20.86 -2.16 10.70
C SER A 364 -21.31 -0.82 10.16
N ASP A 365 -20.93 -0.52 8.92
CA ASP A 365 -21.18 0.76 8.27
C ASP A 365 -21.42 0.58 6.76
N PRO A 366 -21.93 1.58 6.02
CA PRO A 366 -22.36 1.39 4.63
C PRO A 366 -21.20 1.33 3.61
N ARG A 367 -19.93 1.49 4.05
CA ARG A 367 -18.77 1.38 3.15
C ARG A 367 -18.56 -0.09 2.73
N PRO A 368 -17.84 -0.32 1.61
CA PRO A 368 -17.49 -1.67 1.18
C PRO A 368 -16.84 -2.49 2.29
N SER A 369 -17.25 -3.76 2.39
CA SER A 369 -16.69 -4.70 3.37
C SER A 369 -15.20 -4.87 3.10
N PHE A 370 -14.40 -4.87 4.17
CA PHE A 370 -12.96 -5.06 4.08
C PHE A 370 -12.41 -5.78 5.32
N VAL A 371 -11.30 -6.50 5.13
CA VAL A 371 -10.43 -6.95 6.21
C VAL A 371 -9.05 -6.34 5.98
N ASN A 372 -8.49 -5.75 7.03
CA ASN A 372 -7.06 -5.51 7.12
C ASN A 372 -6.50 -6.46 8.18
N THR A 373 -5.56 -7.31 7.79
CA THR A 373 -5.04 -8.37 8.66
C THR A 373 -4.10 -7.85 9.75
N GLY A 374 -3.59 -6.62 9.60
CA GLY A 374 -2.40 -6.17 10.29
C GLY A 374 -1.15 -6.97 9.88
N SER A 375 -0.06 -6.73 10.60
CA SER A 375 1.29 -7.19 10.30
C SER A 375 1.49 -8.69 10.58
N HIS A 376 0.67 -9.26 11.45
CA HIS A 376 0.90 -10.59 11.99
C HIS A 376 0.70 -11.70 10.94
N ALA A 377 -0.04 -11.43 9.86
CA ALA A 377 -0.17 -12.33 8.72
C ALA A 377 1.19 -12.66 8.07
N PHE A 378 2.14 -11.72 8.10
CA PHE A 378 3.48 -11.89 7.51
C PHE A 378 4.40 -12.80 8.35
N ARG A 379 3.99 -13.23 9.55
CA ARG A 379 4.71 -14.27 10.31
C ARG A 379 4.55 -15.65 9.69
N LYS A 380 3.42 -15.89 9.01
CA LYS A 380 3.08 -17.18 8.40
C LYS A 380 3.53 -17.28 6.94
N TYR A 381 3.68 -16.15 6.26
CA TYR A 381 3.85 -16.11 4.81
C TYR A 381 5.03 -15.25 4.39
N GLU A 382 5.73 -15.72 3.37
CA GLU A 382 6.39 -14.80 2.44
C GLU A 382 5.35 -14.33 1.42
N VAL A 383 5.31 -13.03 1.15
CA VAL A 383 4.32 -12.43 0.27
C VAL A 383 5.00 -11.75 -0.89
N ALA A 384 4.69 -12.17 -2.11
CA ALA A 384 5.15 -11.51 -3.32
C ALA A 384 4.06 -10.59 -3.88
N TYR A 385 4.46 -9.46 -4.46
CA TYR A 385 3.60 -8.57 -5.24
C TYR A 385 4.19 -8.38 -6.64
N ASP A 386 3.42 -8.78 -7.64
CA ASP A 386 3.69 -8.57 -9.06
C ASP A 386 2.74 -7.49 -9.61
N PRO A 387 3.19 -6.22 -9.72
CA PRO A 387 2.40 -5.12 -10.26
C PRO A 387 2.18 -5.20 -11.77
N ILE A 388 2.99 -5.98 -12.50
CA ILE A 388 2.86 -6.14 -13.95
C ILE A 388 1.68 -7.06 -14.24
N CYS A 389 1.55 -8.12 -13.45
CA CYS A 389 0.48 -9.10 -13.60
C CYS A 389 -0.73 -8.87 -12.71
N GLY A 390 -0.67 -7.91 -11.78
CA GLY A 390 -1.73 -7.67 -10.81
C GLY A 390 -1.94 -8.89 -9.93
N LYS A 391 -0.87 -9.38 -9.30
CA LYS A 391 -0.93 -10.58 -8.46
C LYS A 391 -0.28 -10.33 -7.12
N GLN A 392 -0.89 -10.88 -6.08
CA GLN A 392 -0.18 -11.24 -4.86
C GLN A 392 0.04 -12.74 -4.83
N ALA A 393 1.15 -13.20 -4.29
CA ALA A 393 1.42 -14.62 -4.15
C ALA A 393 1.97 -14.95 -2.77
N PHE A 394 1.74 -16.19 -2.34
CA PHE A 394 2.06 -16.66 -0.99
C PHE A 394 2.98 -17.87 -1.06
N ARG A 395 3.94 -17.95 -0.14
CA ARG A 395 4.73 -19.17 0.10
C ARG A 395 4.52 -19.66 1.51
#